data_AF-A0A537DAG8-F1
#
_entry.id   AF-A0A537DAG8-F1
#
_cell.length_a   1.000
_cell.length_b   1.000
_cell.length_c   1.000
_cell.angle_alpha   90.00
_cell.angle_beta   90.00
_cell.angle_gamma   90.00
#
_symmetry.space_group_name_H-M   'P 1'
#
loop_
_entity.id
_entity.type
_entity.pdbx_description
1 polymer ?
#
loop_
_entity_poly.entity_id
_entity_poly.type
_entity_poly.pdbx_seq_one_letter_code
_entity_poly.pdbx_strand_id
1 'polypeptide(L)'
;MRKNILVAGVTLLALALLFGASYPTGLLFSIPISILNIIFGLVTRTSPGFESRPESANIRLVIDRGVVRASIYQLVFLNSKLILKRLSSMMVTVIPAFVLALLGLEVLWIVGALMGGITGFSLQEFLTQRMRNRMRSEMQLTSVGKSDIDISYDDLLEVRLVKSRLYLITETSSLSASFPRGYSRKMQPMLVNIFESKFTTEESVRAAEAAEKENEKGEHPRGDRGKLSCR
;
A
#
# COMPACT_ATOMS: atom_id res chain seq x y z
N MET A 1 7.57 0.68 10.60
CA MET A 1 8.15 1.82 9.85
C MET A 1 9.03 2.70 10.72
N ARG A 2 8.53 3.34 11.79
CA ARG A 2 9.37 4.10 12.75
C ARG A 2 10.64 3.37 13.18
N LYS A 3 10.48 2.13 13.66
CA LYS A 3 11.60 1.25 14.07
C LYS A 3 12.61 1.03 12.94
N ASN A 4 12.15 0.83 11.71
CA ASN A 4 13.02 0.58 10.56
C ASN A 4 13.83 1.83 10.19
N ILE A 5 13.23 3.02 10.25
CA ILE A 5 13.93 4.30 10.00
C ILE A 5 14.99 4.53 11.08
N LEU A 6 14.64 4.30 12.35
CA LEU A 6 15.60 4.40 13.46
C LEU A 6 16.76 3.42 13.31
N VAL A 7 16.46 2.14 13.02
CA VAL A 7 17.49 1.11 12.79
C VAL A 7 18.37 1.51 11.62
N ALA A 8 17.80 1.98 10.51
CA ALA A 8 18.57 2.44 9.37
C ALA A 8 19.49 3.62 9.74
N GLY A 9 18.97 4.62 10.46
CA GLY A 9 19.78 5.76 10.93
C GLY A 9 20.93 5.36 11.86
N VAL A 10 20.68 4.47 12.82
CA VAL A 10 21.72 3.94 13.73
C VAL A 10 22.75 3.09 12.97
N THR A 11 22.28 2.27 12.02
CA THR A 11 23.17 1.44 11.19
C THR A 11 24.07 2.30 10.32
N LEU A 12 23.51 3.35 9.69
CA LEU A 12 24.28 4.32 8.91
C LEU A 12 25.29 5.07 9.77
N LEU A 13 24.93 5.44 11.01
CA LEU A 13 25.85 6.09 11.95
C LEU A 13 27.00 5.17 12.34
N ALA A 14 26.71 3.90 12.64
CA ALA A 14 27.73 2.91 12.95
C ALA A 14 28.66 2.69 11.74
N LEU A 15 28.10 2.59 10.53
CA LEU A 15 28.86 2.46 9.29
C LEU A 15 29.76 3.70 9.07
N ALA A 16 29.22 4.90 9.28
CA ALA A 16 29.96 6.15 9.18
C ALA A 16 31.17 6.16 10.10
N LEU A 17 30.99 5.77 11.37
CA LEU A 17 32.08 5.73 12.34
C LEU A 17 33.14 4.66 12.02
N LEU A 18 32.72 3.49 11.55
CA LEU A 18 33.62 2.39 11.20
C LEU A 18 34.49 2.72 9.96
N PHE A 19 33.88 3.27 8.90
CA PHE A 19 34.60 3.59 7.66
C PHE A 19 35.20 4.99 7.64
N GLY A 20 34.76 5.85 8.55
CA GLY A 20 35.17 7.25 8.61
C GLY A 20 36.64 7.48 8.93
N ALA A 21 37.26 6.55 9.66
CA ALA A 21 38.71 6.58 9.90
C ALA A 21 39.51 6.41 8.60
N SER A 22 38.96 5.69 7.62
CA SER A 22 39.60 5.45 6.30
C SER A 22 39.19 6.49 5.24
N TYR A 23 38.03 7.13 5.40
CA TYR A 23 37.50 8.12 4.45
C TYR A 23 36.93 9.35 5.21
N PRO A 24 37.80 10.25 5.69
CA PRO A 24 37.40 11.38 6.53
C PRO A 24 36.47 12.37 5.81
N THR A 25 36.59 12.53 4.49
CA THR A 25 35.67 13.34 3.68
C THR A 25 34.25 12.75 3.68
N GLY A 26 34.13 11.43 3.77
CA GLY A 26 32.85 10.74 3.84
C GLY A 26 32.11 10.98 5.16
N LEU A 27 32.83 11.23 6.26
CA LEU A 27 32.25 11.54 7.57
C LEU A 27 31.41 12.82 7.56
N LEU A 28 31.86 13.84 6.83
CA LEU A 28 31.18 15.14 6.74
C LEU A 28 29.78 15.02 6.14
N PHE A 29 29.54 14.00 5.32
CA PHE A 29 28.23 13.73 4.73
C PHE A 29 27.49 12.62 5.48
N SER A 30 28.18 11.56 5.88
CA SER A 30 27.54 10.37 6.43
C SER A 30 26.99 10.60 7.84
N ILE A 31 27.69 11.35 8.70
CA ILE A 31 27.23 11.63 10.07
C ILE A 31 25.96 12.51 10.05
N PRO A 32 25.90 13.68 9.38
CA PRO A 32 24.70 14.50 9.36
C PRO A 32 23.49 13.77 8.77
N ILE A 33 23.68 12.99 7.70
CA ILE A 33 22.61 12.19 7.09
C ILE A 33 22.10 11.12 8.08
N SER A 34 22.99 10.47 8.82
CA SER A 34 22.61 9.46 9.80
C SER A 34 21.83 10.08 10.96
N ILE A 35 22.30 11.23 11.48
CA ILE A 35 21.60 12.00 12.51
C ILE A 35 20.22 12.43 12.01
N LEU A 36 20.13 12.94 10.77
CA LEU A 36 18.85 13.35 10.17
C LEU A 36 17.87 12.18 10.09
N ASN A 37 18.31 10.99 9.69
CA ASN A 37 17.47 9.78 9.67
C ASN A 37 17.01 9.37 11.07
N ILE A 38 17.87 9.48 12.08
CA ILE A 38 17.50 9.23 13.47
C ILE A 38 16.43 10.24 13.92
N ILE A 39 16.61 11.53 13.65
CA ILE A 39 15.63 12.58 13.96
C ILE A 39 14.29 12.28 13.27
N PHE A 40 14.30 11.94 11.97
CA PHE A 40 13.08 11.51 11.29
C PHE A 40 12.45 10.31 11.97
N GLY A 41 13.23 9.31 12.35
CA GLY A 41 12.74 8.14 13.08
C GLY A 41 12.13 8.48 14.45
N LEU A 42 12.66 9.46 15.17
CA LEU A 42 12.14 9.88 16.47
C LEU A 42 10.84 10.68 16.34
N VAL A 43 10.78 11.60 15.36
CA VAL A 43 9.62 12.48 15.16
C VAL A 43 8.48 11.76 14.42
N THR A 44 8.80 10.76 13.59
CA THR A 44 7.80 10.01 12.82
C THR A 44 6.92 9.18 13.76
N ARG A 45 5.64 9.54 13.84
CA ARG A 45 4.64 8.79 14.61
C ARG A 45 4.41 7.41 14.03
N THR A 46 4.05 6.47 14.90
CA THR A 46 3.66 5.12 14.48
C THR A 46 2.36 5.21 13.67
N SER A 47 2.32 4.50 12.54
CA SER A 47 1.11 4.33 11.74
C SER A 47 0.02 3.63 12.58
N PRO A 48 -1.21 4.17 12.67
CA PRO A 48 -2.32 3.52 13.38
C PRO A 48 -2.79 2.24 12.67
N GLY A 49 -2.47 2.11 11.39
CA GLY A 49 -2.63 0.90 10.61
C GLY A 49 -4.07 0.66 10.16
N PHE A 50 -4.92 0.19 11.06
CA PHE A 50 -6.30 -0.20 10.77
C PHE A 50 -7.21 0.25 11.91
N GLU A 51 -8.21 1.06 11.59
CA GLU A 51 -9.22 1.51 12.54
C GLU A 51 -10.60 1.11 12.04
N SER A 52 -11.25 0.18 12.76
CA SER A 52 -12.64 -0.23 12.51
C SER A 52 -13.59 0.61 13.35
N ARG A 53 -14.63 1.18 12.73
CA ARG A 53 -15.55 2.13 13.38
C ARG A 53 -14.82 3.21 14.19
N PRO A 54 -14.06 4.11 13.55
CA PRO A 54 -13.57 5.29 14.24
C PRO A 54 -14.75 6.12 14.79
N GLU A 55 -14.49 7.01 15.73
CA GLU A 55 -15.48 7.73 16.58
C GLU A 55 -16.65 8.45 15.85
N SER A 56 -16.64 8.53 14.51
CA SER A 56 -17.73 9.12 13.73
C SER A 56 -18.71 8.06 13.21
N ALA A 57 -20.00 8.32 13.36
CA ALA A 57 -21.09 7.42 12.96
C ALA A 57 -21.13 7.09 11.45
N ASN A 58 -20.43 7.85 10.61
CA ASN A 58 -20.47 7.72 9.15
C ASN A 58 -19.31 6.93 8.55
N ILE A 59 -18.27 6.61 9.34
CA ILE A 59 -17.09 5.89 8.86
C ILE A 59 -17.14 4.46 9.35
N ARG A 60 -17.18 3.50 8.42
CA ARG A 60 -17.19 2.06 8.73
C ARG A 60 -15.78 1.52 8.94
N LEU A 61 -14.84 1.96 8.11
CA LEU A 61 -13.48 1.44 8.11
C LEU A 61 -12.49 2.51 7.63
N VAL A 62 -11.34 2.60 8.29
CA VAL A 62 -10.20 3.41 7.83
C VAL A 62 -8.97 2.52 7.70
N ILE A 63 -8.37 2.55 6.52
CA ILE A 63 -7.11 1.87 6.23
C ILE A 63 -6.06 2.91 5.96
N ASP A 64 -5.02 2.86 6.78
CA ASP A 64 -4.05 3.92 6.88
C ASP A 64 -3.10 4.03 5.67
N ARG A 65 -2.92 2.94 4.90
CA ARG A 65 -2.00 2.89 3.76
C ARG A 65 -2.46 1.93 2.66
N GLY A 66 -3.03 2.48 1.60
CA GLY A 66 -3.16 1.83 0.30
C GLY A 66 -2.28 2.54 -0.74
N VAL A 67 -1.44 1.79 -1.44
CA VAL A 67 -0.63 2.30 -2.55
C VAL A 67 -1.41 2.10 -3.84
N VAL A 68 -1.73 3.21 -4.52
CA VAL A 68 -2.37 3.21 -5.83
C VAL A 68 -1.37 3.80 -6.81
N ARG A 69 -0.92 2.97 -7.75
CA ARG A 69 0.22 3.26 -8.64
C ARG A 69 1.47 3.60 -7.82
N ALA A 70 1.91 4.86 -7.81
CA ALA A 70 3.08 5.35 -7.07
C ALA A 70 2.72 6.33 -5.92
N SER A 71 1.43 6.52 -5.66
CA SER A 71 0.92 7.43 -4.63
C SER A 71 0.37 6.63 -3.44
N ILE A 72 0.55 7.18 -2.25
CA ILE A 72 0.09 6.60 -1.00
C ILE A 72 -1.21 7.29 -0.61
N TYR A 73 -2.25 6.50 -0.38
CA TYR A 73 -3.57 6.94 0.04
C TYR A 73 -3.95 6.33 1.39
N GLN A 74 -4.79 7.04 2.12
CA GLN A 74 -5.56 6.53 3.23
C GLN A 74 -6.97 6.24 2.70
N LEU A 75 -7.45 5.01 2.87
CA LEU A 75 -8.78 4.63 2.41
C LEU A 75 -9.76 4.83 3.55
N VAL A 76 -10.84 5.56 3.28
CA VAL A 76 -11.91 5.86 4.22
C VAL A 76 -13.20 5.30 3.63
N PHE A 77 -13.69 4.21 4.20
CA PHE A 77 -14.94 3.59 3.82
C PHE A 77 -16.06 4.24 4.63
N LEU A 78 -16.90 5.00 3.94
CA LEU A 78 -18.11 5.59 4.50
C LEU A 78 -19.27 4.61 4.34
N ASN A 79 -20.46 5.03 4.76
CA ASN A 79 -21.67 4.21 4.61
C ASN A 79 -22.07 3.94 3.17
N SER A 80 -21.82 4.87 2.24
CA SER A 80 -22.27 4.79 0.85
C SER A 80 -21.16 4.93 -0.20
N LYS A 81 -19.94 5.28 0.22
CA LYS A 81 -18.84 5.57 -0.70
C LYS A 81 -17.47 5.32 -0.07
N LEU A 82 -16.47 5.14 -0.93
CA LEU A 82 -15.07 5.00 -0.56
C LEU A 82 -14.30 6.26 -0.99
N ILE A 83 -13.66 6.92 -0.03
CA ILE A 83 -12.75 8.04 -0.29
C ILE A 83 -11.30 7.58 -0.11
N LEU A 84 -10.47 7.75 -1.14
CA LEU A 84 -9.02 7.60 -1.08
C LEU A 84 -8.41 8.97 -0.85
N LYS A 85 -8.03 9.24 0.39
CA LYS A 85 -7.33 10.46 0.81
C LYS A 85 -5.86 10.42 0.44
N ARG A 86 -5.38 11.35 -0.38
CA ARG A 86 -3.98 11.34 -0.82
C ARG A 86 -3.07 11.77 0.33
N LEU A 87 -2.23 10.85 0.81
CA LEU A 87 -1.22 11.12 1.83
C LEU A 87 0.10 11.59 1.23
N SER A 88 0.50 10.98 0.12
CA SER A 88 1.76 11.29 -0.55
C SER A 88 1.67 10.96 -2.04
N SER A 89 2.29 11.79 -2.88
CA SER A 89 2.30 11.62 -4.33
C SER A 89 3.61 11.02 -4.81
N MET A 90 3.66 10.54 -6.05
CA MET A 90 4.91 10.08 -6.70
C MET A 90 6.05 11.10 -6.61
N MET A 91 5.72 12.39 -6.71
CA MET A 91 6.67 13.51 -6.60
C MET A 91 7.34 13.58 -5.23
N VAL A 92 6.72 12.99 -4.20
CA VAL A 92 7.24 12.95 -2.83
C VAL A 92 7.77 11.56 -2.48
N THR A 93 7.23 10.50 -3.10
CA THR A 93 7.58 9.12 -2.76
C THR A 93 8.77 8.57 -3.55
N VAL A 94 8.86 8.87 -4.85
CA VAL A 94 9.85 8.24 -5.75
C VAL A 94 10.96 9.23 -6.09
N ILE A 95 10.61 10.43 -6.52
CA ILE A 95 11.58 11.40 -7.05
C ILE A 95 12.63 11.81 -6.01
N PRO A 96 12.28 12.15 -4.75
CA PRO A 96 13.27 12.58 -3.77
C PRO A 96 14.25 11.46 -3.43
N ALA A 97 13.76 10.22 -3.30
CA ALA A 97 14.62 9.06 -3.06
C ALA A 97 15.58 8.79 -4.22
N PHE A 98 15.10 8.94 -5.46
CA PHE A 98 15.93 8.79 -6.64
C PHE A 98 17.00 9.90 -6.75
N VAL A 99 16.61 11.16 -6.59
CA VAL A 99 17.53 12.30 -6.64
C VAL A 99 18.58 12.21 -5.54
N LEU A 100 18.17 11.89 -4.30
CA LEU A 100 19.12 11.72 -3.19
C LEU A 100 20.06 10.54 -3.43
N ALA A 101 19.58 9.44 -4.02
CA ALA A 101 20.43 8.32 -4.38
C ALA A 101 21.46 8.70 -5.46
N LEU A 102 21.07 9.50 -6.46
CA LEU A 102 22.01 9.99 -7.49
C LEU A 102 23.06 10.93 -6.91
N LEU A 103 22.65 11.89 -6.08
CA LEU A 103 23.59 12.78 -5.39
C LEU A 103 24.52 11.99 -4.46
N GLY A 104 23.98 11.01 -3.74
CA GLY A 104 24.78 10.12 -2.91
C GLY A 104 25.77 9.29 -3.71
N LEU A 105 25.38 8.79 -4.89
CA LEU A 105 26.24 8.04 -5.79
C LEU A 105 27.47 8.84 -6.20
N GLU A 106 27.29 10.13 -6.48
CA GLU A 106 28.37 11.02 -6.87
C GLU A 106 29.37 11.27 -5.73
N VAL A 107 28.91 11.36 -4.48
CA VAL A 107 29.75 11.70 -3.32
C VAL A 107 30.46 10.47 -2.73
N LEU A 108 29.78 9.33 -2.61
CA LEU A 108 30.27 8.13 -1.91
C LEU A 108 29.97 6.82 -2.65
N TRP A 109 29.80 6.87 -3.98
CA TRP A 109 29.51 5.70 -4.79
C TRP A 109 28.30 4.92 -4.23
N ILE A 110 28.35 3.58 -4.24
CA ILE A 110 27.26 2.70 -3.83
C ILE A 110 26.80 3.01 -2.40
N VAL A 111 27.75 3.32 -1.49
CA VAL A 111 27.42 3.63 -0.10
C VAL A 111 26.58 4.90 -0.03
N GLY A 112 26.99 5.95 -0.73
CA GLY A 112 26.23 7.19 -0.78
C GLY A 112 24.86 7.02 -1.45
N ALA A 113 24.78 6.22 -2.52
CA ALA A 113 23.50 5.94 -3.17
C ALA A 113 22.51 5.25 -2.23
N LEU A 114 22.98 4.26 -1.45
CA LEU A 114 22.17 3.59 -0.42
C LEU A 114 21.75 4.57 0.67
N MET A 115 22.66 5.42 1.15
CA MET A 115 22.34 6.46 2.14
C MET A 115 21.29 7.44 1.63
N GLY A 116 21.40 7.87 0.38
CA GLY A 116 20.44 8.75 -0.28
C GLY A 116 19.06 8.10 -0.41
N GLY A 117 19.00 6.84 -0.84
CA GLY A 117 17.76 6.08 -0.96
C GLY A 117 17.06 5.88 0.39
N ILE A 118 17.81 5.50 1.43
CA ILE A 118 17.29 5.37 2.81
C ILE A 118 16.75 6.71 3.30
N THR A 119 17.49 7.79 3.09
CA THR A 119 17.08 9.14 3.53
C THR A 119 15.81 9.59 2.82
N GLY A 120 15.70 9.35 1.51
CA GLY A 120 14.49 9.63 0.75
C GLY A 120 13.28 8.86 1.25
N PHE A 121 13.46 7.57 1.58
CA PHE A 121 12.42 6.75 2.20
C PHE A 121 12.00 7.31 3.57
N SER A 122 12.95 7.67 4.43
CA SER A 122 12.66 8.28 5.75
C SER A 122 11.88 9.58 5.63
N LEU A 123 12.26 10.44 4.68
CA LEU A 123 11.57 11.70 4.40
C LEU A 123 10.15 11.45 3.88
N GLN A 124 9.97 10.52 2.94
CA GLN A 124 8.65 10.13 2.43
C GLN A 124 7.74 9.66 3.56
N GLU A 125 8.25 8.82 4.45
CA GLU A 125 7.51 8.32 5.61
C GLU A 125 7.13 9.43 6.58
N PHE A 126 8.06 10.35 6.89
CA PHE A 126 7.80 11.52 7.73
C PHE A 126 6.70 12.42 7.15
N LEU A 127 6.81 12.78 5.86
CA LEU A 127 5.83 13.63 5.18
C LEU A 127 4.45 12.98 5.11
N THR A 128 4.41 11.67 4.84
CA THR A 128 3.17 10.88 4.82
C THR A 128 2.46 10.94 6.18
N GLN A 129 3.21 10.78 7.27
CA GLN A 129 2.66 10.87 8.64
C GLN A 129 2.23 12.30 9.00
N ARG A 130 2.97 13.31 8.55
CA ARG A 130 2.61 14.71 8.78
C ARG A 130 1.30 15.07 8.10
N MET A 131 1.13 14.69 6.83
CA MET A 131 -0.11 14.94 6.08
C MET A 131 -1.31 14.25 6.73
N ARG A 132 -1.12 13.02 7.21
CA ARG A 132 -2.15 12.30 7.96
C ARG A 132 -2.59 13.00 9.24
N ASN A 133 -1.63 13.43 10.05
CA ASN A 133 -1.92 14.14 11.29
C ASN A 133 -2.73 15.41 10.99
N ARG A 134 -2.36 16.12 9.92
CA ARG A 134 -3.09 17.30 9.46
C ARG A 134 -4.54 16.98 9.08
N MET A 135 -4.77 15.92 8.30
CA MET A 135 -6.14 15.52 7.94
C MET A 135 -6.97 15.10 9.16
N ARG A 136 -6.36 14.44 10.14
CA ARG A 136 -7.02 14.08 11.40
C ARG A 136 -7.36 15.31 12.24
N SER A 137 -6.44 16.27 12.37
CA SER A 137 -6.68 17.50 13.13
C SER A 137 -7.71 18.42 12.48
N GLU A 138 -7.74 18.47 11.14
CA GLU A 138 -8.66 19.30 10.38
C GLU A 138 -10.02 18.61 10.11
N MET A 139 -10.26 17.41 10.68
CA MET A 139 -11.49 16.59 10.48
C MET A 139 -11.86 16.38 8.99
N GLN A 140 -10.87 16.31 8.11
CA GLN A 140 -11.08 16.24 6.66
C GLN A 140 -11.31 14.84 6.12
N LEU A 141 -11.47 13.82 6.97
CA LEU A 141 -11.58 12.42 6.53
C LEU A 141 -12.83 12.15 5.67
N THR A 142 -13.91 12.92 5.87
CA THR A 142 -15.19 12.75 5.18
C THR A 142 -15.39 13.70 4.00
N SER A 143 -14.60 14.78 3.89
CA SER A 143 -14.67 15.71 2.76
C SER A 143 -13.91 15.14 1.55
N VAL A 144 -14.06 15.72 0.36
CA VAL A 144 -13.26 15.35 -0.82
C VAL A 144 -12.37 16.52 -1.19
N GLY A 145 -11.05 16.30 -1.18
CA GLY A 145 -10.06 17.30 -1.58
C GLY A 145 -9.69 17.20 -3.07
N LYS A 146 -8.96 18.21 -3.57
CA LYS A 146 -8.53 18.33 -4.99
C LYS A 146 -7.72 17.15 -5.54
N SER A 147 -7.16 16.31 -4.68
CA SER A 147 -6.26 15.20 -5.04
C SER A 147 -6.75 13.84 -4.56
N ASP A 148 -7.92 13.81 -3.94
CA ASP A 148 -8.56 12.61 -3.42
C ASP A 148 -9.33 11.91 -4.55
N ILE A 149 -9.59 10.63 -4.38
CA ILE A 149 -10.46 9.87 -5.29
C ILE A 149 -11.71 9.50 -4.50
N ASP A 150 -12.88 9.81 -5.04
CA ASP A 150 -14.18 9.45 -4.47
C ASP A 150 -14.85 8.42 -5.39
N ILE A 151 -15.37 7.35 -4.80
CA ILE A 151 -15.99 6.24 -5.53
C ILE A 151 -17.29 5.87 -4.81
N SER A 152 -18.43 6.02 -5.47
CA SER A 152 -19.70 5.55 -4.93
C SER A 152 -19.75 4.03 -4.91
N TYR A 153 -20.39 3.44 -3.91
CA TYR A 153 -20.60 1.99 -3.89
C TYR A 153 -21.56 1.52 -4.98
N ASP A 154 -22.42 2.40 -5.47
CA ASP A 154 -23.33 2.11 -6.56
C ASP A 154 -22.59 1.92 -7.89
N ASP A 155 -21.50 2.67 -8.11
CA ASP A 155 -20.66 2.60 -9.31
C ASP A 155 -19.76 1.35 -9.34
N LEU A 156 -19.62 0.66 -8.21
CA LEU A 156 -18.82 -0.56 -8.11
C LEU A 156 -19.64 -1.76 -8.57
N LEU A 157 -19.12 -2.47 -9.57
CA LEU A 157 -19.62 -3.78 -9.98
C LEU A 157 -19.12 -4.86 -9.05
N GLU A 158 -17.81 -4.83 -8.76
CA GLU A 158 -17.16 -5.90 -8.01
C GLU A 158 -15.97 -5.39 -7.21
N VAL A 159 -15.79 -5.95 -6.01
CA VAL A 159 -14.68 -5.68 -5.11
C VAL A 159 -13.93 -6.99 -4.85
N ARG A 160 -12.73 -7.11 -5.42
CA ARG A 160 -11.87 -8.31 -5.25
C ARG A 160 -10.74 -8.03 -4.27
N LEU A 161 -10.55 -8.90 -3.28
CA LEU A 161 -9.35 -8.88 -2.43
C LEU A 161 -8.47 -10.10 -2.74
N VAL A 162 -7.30 -9.85 -3.34
CA VAL A 162 -6.33 -10.88 -3.74
C VAL A 162 -5.01 -10.62 -3.05
N LYS A 163 -4.55 -11.56 -2.22
CA LYS A 163 -3.33 -11.48 -1.41
C LYS A 163 -3.23 -10.23 -0.54
N SER A 164 -2.73 -9.11 -1.06
CA SER A 164 -2.62 -7.82 -0.36
C SER A 164 -3.02 -6.67 -1.28
N ARG A 165 -3.83 -6.94 -2.30
CA ARG A 165 -4.35 -5.95 -3.23
C ARG A 165 -5.88 -5.98 -3.22
N LEU A 166 -6.47 -4.81 -3.08
CA LEU A 166 -7.89 -4.58 -3.29
C LEU A 166 -8.08 -4.06 -4.71
N TYR A 167 -8.92 -4.72 -5.47
CA TYR A 167 -9.35 -4.30 -6.79
C TYR A 167 -10.79 -3.81 -6.69
N LEU A 168 -11.01 -2.61 -7.18
CA LEU A 168 -12.30 -1.95 -7.27
C LEU A 168 -12.63 -1.89 -8.75
N ILE A 169 -13.62 -2.66 -9.18
CA ILE A 169 -14.00 -2.81 -10.58
C ILE A 169 -15.30 -2.04 -10.80
N THR A 170 -15.27 -1.09 -11.72
CA THR A 170 -16.44 -0.37 -12.24
C THR A 170 -16.71 -0.85 -13.67
N GLU A 171 -17.83 -0.42 -14.27
CA GLU A 171 -18.14 -0.74 -15.68
C GLU A 171 -17.04 -0.28 -16.66
N THR A 172 -16.42 0.86 -16.37
CA THR A 172 -15.51 1.55 -17.28
C THR A 172 -14.03 1.39 -16.91
N SER A 173 -13.72 0.96 -15.69
CA SER A 173 -12.35 0.96 -15.21
C SER A 173 -12.10 0.00 -14.05
N SER A 174 -10.83 -0.28 -13.77
CA SER A 174 -10.42 -0.96 -12.54
C SER A 174 -9.36 -0.15 -11.81
N LEU A 175 -9.52 -0.06 -10.48
CA LEU A 175 -8.57 0.57 -9.58
C LEU A 175 -8.00 -0.45 -8.62
N SER A 176 -6.68 -0.57 -8.57
CA SER A 176 -6.00 -1.47 -7.62
C SER A 176 -5.27 -0.69 -6.54
N ALA A 177 -5.54 -1.00 -5.27
CA ALA A 177 -4.81 -0.51 -4.11
C ALA A 177 -4.02 -1.65 -3.46
N SER A 178 -2.71 -1.46 -3.25
CA SER A 178 -1.83 -2.43 -2.58
C SER A 178 -1.62 -2.07 -1.11
N PHE A 179 -1.66 -3.06 -0.22
CA PHE A 179 -1.53 -2.87 1.23
C PHE A 179 -0.31 -3.62 1.78
N PRO A 180 0.19 -3.24 2.96
CA PRO A 180 1.19 -4.03 3.67
C PRO A 180 0.71 -5.47 3.92
N ARG A 181 1.65 -6.42 3.97
CA ARG A 181 1.34 -7.83 4.24
C ARG A 181 0.57 -7.99 5.55
N GLY A 182 -0.44 -8.86 5.53
CA GLY A 182 -1.28 -9.17 6.68
C GLY A 182 -2.50 -8.25 6.88
N TYR A 183 -2.58 -7.13 6.15
CA TYR A 183 -3.76 -6.23 6.21
C TYR A 183 -5.00 -6.88 5.60
N SER A 184 -4.83 -7.64 4.52
CA SER A 184 -5.92 -8.33 3.83
C SER A 184 -6.74 -9.22 4.75
N ARG A 185 -6.10 -10.07 5.57
CA ARG A 185 -6.79 -10.95 6.52
C ARG A 185 -7.64 -10.17 7.54
N LYS A 186 -7.17 -8.99 7.98
CA LYS A 186 -7.90 -8.14 8.92
C LYS A 186 -9.05 -7.38 8.26
N MET A 187 -8.86 -6.97 7.01
CA MET A 187 -9.84 -6.19 6.26
C MET A 187 -10.96 -7.05 5.68
N GLN A 188 -10.67 -8.29 5.30
CA GLN A 188 -11.60 -9.20 4.64
C GLN A 188 -12.98 -9.26 5.33
N PRO A 189 -13.12 -9.52 6.65
CA PRO A 189 -14.43 -9.59 7.28
C PRO A 189 -15.19 -8.26 7.22
N MET A 190 -14.49 -7.13 7.21
CA MET A 190 -15.13 -5.80 7.12
C MET A 190 -15.54 -5.47 5.70
N LEU A 191 -14.74 -5.85 4.71
CA LEU A 191 -15.09 -5.66 3.30
C LEU A 191 -16.29 -6.53 2.90
N VAL A 192 -16.37 -7.77 3.41
CA VAL A 192 -17.57 -8.61 3.26
C VAL A 192 -18.81 -7.91 3.84
N ASN A 193 -18.70 -7.30 5.01
CA ASN A 193 -19.83 -6.57 5.63
C ASN A 193 -20.20 -5.28 4.87
N ILE A 194 -19.22 -4.57 4.30
CA ILE A 194 -19.46 -3.31 3.59
C ILE A 194 -20.07 -3.54 2.20
N PHE A 195 -19.58 -4.53 1.46
CA PHE A 195 -19.91 -4.74 0.04
C PHE A 195 -20.80 -5.95 -0.20
N GLU A 196 -21.00 -6.81 0.80
CA GLU A 196 -21.87 -7.99 0.78
C GLU A 196 -21.72 -8.80 -0.51
N SER A 197 -22.75 -8.78 -1.36
CA SER A 197 -22.82 -9.53 -2.62
C SER A 197 -21.80 -9.09 -3.68
N LYS A 198 -21.30 -7.86 -3.59
CA LYS A 198 -20.29 -7.33 -4.52
C LYS A 198 -18.86 -7.75 -4.16
N PHE A 199 -18.65 -8.37 -2.99
CA PHE A 199 -17.32 -8.75 -2.53
C PHE A 199 -16.97 -10.18 -2.94
N THR A 200 -15.82 -10.33 -3.60
CA THR A 200 -15.29 -11.63 -4.02
C THR A 200 -13.87 -11.83 -3.49
N THR A 201 -13.58 -13.07 -3.11
CA THR A 201 -12.28 -13.51 -2.60
C THR A 201 -11.60 -14.43 -3.60
N GLU A 202 -10.29 -14.55 -3.51
CA GLU A 202 -9.52 -15.49 -4.34
C GLU A 202 -10.01 -16.94 -4.20
N GLU A 203 -10.52 -17.31 -3.02
CA GLU A 203 -11.13 -18.63 -2.75
C GLU A 203 -12.51 -18.77 -3.41
N SER A 204 -13.36 -17.73 -3.39
CA SER A 204 -14.66 -17.79 -4.04
C SER A 204 -14.56 -17.79 -5.57
N VAL A 205 -13.57 -17.10 -6.15
CA VAL A 205 -13.31 -17.13 -7.59
C VAL A 205 -12.79 -18.51 -8.02
N ARG A 206 -11.84 -19.10 -7.26
CA ARG A 206 -11.36 -20.46 -7.54
C ARG A 206 -12.44 -21.52 -7.34
N ALA A 207 -13.33 -21.36 -6.35
CA ALA A 207 -14.44 -22.26 -6.12
C ALA A 207 -15.49 -22.16 -7.24
N ALA A 208 -15.78 -20.96 -7.74
CA ALA A 208 -16.67 -20.75 -8.89
C ALA A 208 -16.08 -21.35 -10.18
N GLU A 209 -14.80 -21.10 -10.47
CA GLU A 209 -14.11 -21.69 -11.63
C GLU A 209 -13.99 -23.23 -11.53
N ALA A 210 -13.88 -23.78 -10.31
CA ALA A 210 -13.87 -25.22 -10.09
C ALA A 210 -15.27 -25.83 -10.29
N ALA A 211 -16.33 -25.15 -9.83
CA ALA A 211 -17.72 -25.58 -10.02
C ALA A 211 -18.17 -25.49 -11.49
N GLU A 212 -17.74 -24.47 -12.24
CA GLU A 212 -17.97 -24.38 -13.69
C GLU A 212 -17.33 -25.55 -14.44
N LYS A 213 -16.07 -25.88 -14.10
CA LYS A 213 -15.36 -27.03 -14.70
C LYS A 213 -15.95 -28.39 -14.33
N GLU A 214 -16.67 -28.47 -13.22
CA GLU A 214 -17.40 -29.69 -12.82
C GLU A 214 -18.75 -29.80 -13.54
N ASN A 215 -19.45 -28.68 -13.75
CA ASN A 215 -20.68 -28.63 -14.55
C ASN A 215 -20.43 -28.94 -16.04
N GLU A 216 -19.34 -28.43 -16.64
CA GLU A 216 -18.97 -28.76 -18.03
C GLU A 216 -18.67 -30.26 -18.22
N LYS A 217 -18.22 -30.96 -17.17
CA LYS A 217 -18.00 -32.42 -17.21
C LYS A 217 -19.29 -33.23 -17.06
N GLY A 218 -20.36 -32.64 -16.50
CA GLY A 218 -21.67 -33.27 -16.35
C GLY A 218 -22.53 -33.22 -17.63
N GLU A 219 -22.25 -32.28 -18.54
CA GLU A 219 -23.08 -32.04 -19.74
C GLU A 219 -22.68 -32.83 -20.99
N HIS A 220 -21.71 -33.76 -20.91
CA HIS A 220 -21.50 -34.72 -21.99
C HIS A 220 -22.39 -35.96 -21.81
N PRO A 221 -23.44 -36.15 -22.63
CA PRO A 221 -24.14 -37.42 -22.63
C PRO A 221 -23.13 -38.47 -23.10
N ARG A 222 -22.95 -39.52 -22.30
CA ARG A 222 -22.24 -40.74 -22.69
C ARG A 222 -22.98 -41.34 -23.90
N GLY A 223 -22.60 -40.87 -25.07
CA GLY A 223 -23.07 -41.33 -26.36
C GLY A 223 -22.60 -42.76 -26.59
N ASP A 224 -23.58 -43.63 -26.65
CA ASP A 224 -23.56 -45.05 -26.98
C ASP A 224 -22.61 -45.34 -28.17
N ARG A 225 -21.47 -46.00 -27.91
CA ARG A 225 -20.56 -46.44 -28.98
C ARG A 225 -21.13 -47.69 -29.63
N GLY A 226 -21.87 -47.46 -30.71
CA GLY A 226 -22.32 -48.48 -31.65
C GLY A 226 -21.19 -49.38 -32.15
N LYS A 227 -21.48 -50.68 -32.15
CA LYS A 227 -20.72 -51.76 -32.80
C LYS A 227 -20.54 -51.45 -34.29
N LEU A 228 -19.32 -51.61 -34.80
CA LEU A 228 -19.08 -51.83 -36.22
C LEU A 228 -18.33 -53.14 -36.39
N SER A 229 -18.99 -54.10 -37.05
CA SER A 229 -18.42 -55.38 -37.46
C SER A 229 -17.54 -55.18 -38.70
N CYS A 230 -16.33 -55.72 -38.65
CA CYS A 230 -15.50 -55.90 -39.84
C CYS A 230 -16.09 -56.99 -40.74
N ARG A 231 -16.14 -56.70 -42.04
CA ARG A 231 -16.10 -57.68 -43.12
C ARG A 231 -14.99 -57.27 -44.07
#